data_AF-A0AAE3VJM6-F1
#
_entry.id   AF-A0AAE3VJM6-F1
#
_cell.length_a   1.000
_cell.length_b   1.000
_cell.length_c   1.000
_cell.angle_alpha   90.00
_cell.angle_beta   90.00
_cell.angle_gamma   90.00
#
_symmetry.space_group_name_H-M   'P 1'
#
loop_
_entity.id
_entity.type
_entity.pdbx_description
1 polymer ?
#
loop_
_entity_poly.entity_id
_entity_poly.type
_entity_poly.pdbx_seq_one_letter_code
_entity_poly.pdbx_strand_id
1 'polypeptide(L)'
;MISSLRRLCVLAVLPGLLTAATFNGHIFLDQNRNGRLDAGENGLAGVVVSDGHAVVQSAADGRFSLDSTEAKPLLWYCRPSDHEPVGAFWCWGDAGKEHDFGLAAAPQDREFNIVQFTDTHLTAGKIPALKGFIEQLGALPAPFAFAINTGDLVGNSDTLPVDKGIEQFDAYEQGIADRTFPLFHVIGNHEHAMSNNPERDLNHEFYGKGLFRHRFGPTYYSFDWAGVRFYALDGTQMHKGLGYREALGDEQLAWLEKDLALLKPGTPIILFCHEPQAGIPGHSGGLRDQDRLAKLLQGHNLQAAFCGHLHNNYEARLNDAPIFVTGALSGAWWGGPNSDGSPQGYRLISVNDGVFQRTAYFNREGHNAIARIAPSAGDIGSGEQTLTVSVLDYGKPVELTASVRNYDVALAPVMSSREPLWSFWTLSFDSATWPDNLYTIDFKALQDGKESTSSTRCLLINGNGDKAFAAEHDYVLHFIYVRADADAELLVNDQVIGSIAKGRPCGRSEKGSVAIPRNIMRRLNALSIRPAPGQTGRVAISHVTIKYQREDKKTVTVSDPRYYSHSSFSVNAEKPASAGKRYFAVTD
;
A
#
# COMPACT_ATOMS: atom_id res chain seq x y z
N MET A 1 9.21 23.87 75.60
CA MET A 1 9.27 22.66 74.75
C MET A 1 9.05 23.10 73.31
N ILE A 2 9.81 22.50 72.40
CA ILE A 2 10.13 22.95 71.05
C ILE A 2 8.92 22.91 70.10
N SER A 3 8.63 24.02 69.41
CA SER A 3 7.74 24.06 68.24
C SER A 3 8.59 24.13 66.96
N SER A 4 8.75 23.00 66.27
CA SER A 4 9.48 22.93 65.00
C SER A 4 8.59 23.33 63.83
N LEU A 5 8.83 24.52 63.26
CA LEU A 5 8.37 24.87 61.91
C LEU A 5 9.10 23.99 60.88
N ARG A 6 8.38 23.08 60.20
CA ARG A 6 8.85 22.52 58.94
C ARG A 6 8.47 23.48 57.81
N ARG A 7 9.44 24.23 57.30
CA ARG A 7 9.32 24.94 56.02
C ARG A 7 9.23 23.90 54.91
N LEU A 8 8.08 23.82 54.25
CA LEU A 8 7.90 23.10 53.01
C LEU A 8 8.53 23.97 51.90
N CYS A 9 9.76 23.65 51.48
CA CYS A 9 10.32 24.21 50.25
C CYS A 9 9.58 23.57 49.07
N VAL A 10 8.60 24.28 48.50
CA VAL A 10 8.08 23.99 47.17
C VAL A 10 9.17 24.42 46.18
N LEU A 11 9.96 23.45 45.69
CA LEU A 11 10.78 23.67 44.50
C LEU A 11 9.81 23.85 43.33
N ALA A 12 9.64 25.09 42.88
CA ALA A 12 9.02 25.35 41.58
C ALA A 12 9.97 24.78 40.51
N VAL A 13 9.59 23.63 39.94
CA VAL A 13 10.22 23.13 38.72
C VAL A 13 9.74 24.05 37.60
N LEU A 14 10.55 25.06 37.29
CA LEU A 14 10.41 25.82 36.04
C LEU A 14 10.49 24.80 34.88
N PRO A 15 9.53 24.77 33.95
CA PRO A 15 9.71 24.01 32.71
C PRO A 15 10.95 24.58 32.03
N GLY A 16 11.97 23.76 31.84
CA GLY A 16 13.15 24.15 31.07
C GLY A 16 12.70 24.57 29.67
N LEU A 17 12.96 25.83 29.32
CA LEU A 17 12.91 26.27 27.93
C LEU A 17 13.92 25.40 27.18
N LEU A 18 13.43 24.47 26.35
CA LEU A 18 14.27 23.82 25.35
C LEU A 18 14.79 24.94 24.43
N THR A 19 16.06 25.31 24.59
CA THR A 19 16.71 26.25 23.70
C THR A 19 16.98 25.52 22.39
N ALA A 20 16.39 26.00 21.29
CA ALA A 20 16.68 25.48 19.97
C ALA A 20 18.19 25.62 19.66
N ALA A 21 18.77 24.62 19.02
CA ALA A 21 20.13 24.65 18.50
C ALA A 21 20.10 25.04 17.02
N THR A 22 21.05 25.87 16.61
CA THR A 22 21.18 26.29 15.20
C THR A 22 22.12 25.37 14.44
N PHE A 23 21.66 24.87 13.30
CA PHE A 23 22.41 24.04 12.37
C PHE A 23 22.64 24.81 11.07
N ASN A 24 23.90 24.86 10.62
CA ASN A 24 24.31 25.61 9.43
C ASN A 24 24.90 24.66 8.38
N GLY A 25 24.87 25.11 7.13
CA GLY A 25 25.49 24.42 6.01
C GLY A 25 25.31 25.18 4.71
N HIS A 26 25.75 24.58 3.62
CA HIS A 26 25.64 25.13 2.28
C HIS A 26 24.94 24.15 1.34
N ILE A 27 24.12 24.68 0.44
CA ILE A 27 23.68 23.99 -0.76
C ILE A 27 24.51 24.54 -1.92
N PHE A 28 25.19 23.69 -2.68
CA PHE A 28 26.14 24.15 -3.71
C PHE A 28 26.17 23.25 -4.94
N LEU A 29 26.62 23.84 -6.06
CA LEU A 29 26.86 23.14 -7.31
C LEU A 29 28.24 22.45 -7.23
N ASP A 30 28.22 21.16 -6.96
CA ASP A 30 29.39 20.28 -6.89
C ASP A 30 29.77 19.82 -8.31
N GLN A 31 30.70 20.55 -8.91
CA GLN A 31 31.07 20.39 -10.33
C GLN A 31 31.95 19.16 -10.54
N ASN A 32 32.76 18.81 -9.55
CA ASN A 32 33.68 17.67 -9.63
C ASN A 32 33.09 16.38 -9.01
N ARG A 33 31.89 16.48 -8.41
CA ARG A 33 31.09 15.42 -7.81
C ARG A 33 31.81 14.71 -6.66
N ASN A 34 32.59 15.43 -5.87
CA ASN A 34 33.36 14.86 -4.76
C ASN A 34 32.65 14.94 -3.40
N GLY A 35 31.47 15.58 -3.33
CA GLY A 35 30.64 15.77 -2.15
C GLY A 35 31.15 16.82 -1.17
N ARG A 36 32.07 17.71 -1.59
CA ARG A 36 32.69 18.73 -0.73
C ARG A 36 32.65 20.08 -1.42
N LEU A 37 32.35 21.13 -0.65
CA LEU A 37 32.37 22.50 -1.16
C LEU A 37 33.80 22.95 -1.44
N ASP A 38 34.17 23.03 -2.72
CA ASP A 38 35.49 23.45 -3.16
C ASP A 38 35.54 24.94 -3.55
N ALA A 39 36.76 25.50 -3.59
CA ALA A 39 36.98 26.88 -4.03
C ALA A 39 36.55 27.05 -5.51
N GLY A 40 35.60 27.95 -5.76
CA GLY A 40 35.06 28.24 -7.09
C GLY A 40 33.72 27.55 -7.39
N GLU A 41 33.26 26.67 -6.49
CA GLU A 41 31.90 26.13 -6.56
C GLU A 41 30.89 27.14 -6.03
N ASN A 42 29.77 27.28 -6.75
CA ASN A 42 28.78 28.28 -6.46
C ASN A 42 27.70 27.71 -5.55
N GLY A 43 27.28 28.50 -4.56
CA GLY A 43 26.09 28.18 -3.79
C GLY A 43 24.81 28.23 -4.64
N LEU A 44 23.84 27.42 -4.27
CA LEU A 44 22.51 27.37 -4.89
C LEU A 44 21.50 28.04 -3.97
N ALA A 45 20.86 29.09 -4.47
CA ALA A 45 19.91 29.91 -3.72
C ALA A 45 18.48 29.36 -3.77
N GLY A 46 17.69 29.63 -2.74
CA GLY A 46 16.26 29.34 -2.70
C GLY A 46 15.92 27.85 -2.53
N VAL A 47 16.91 26.99 -2.31
CA VAL A 47 16.69 25.56 -2.07
C VAL A 47 16.12 25.39 -0.66
N VAL A 48 15.00 24.67 -0.56
CA VAL A 48 14.35 24.43 0.72
C VAL A 48 15.18 23.44 1.53
N VAL A 49 15.42 23.75 2.81
CA VAL A 49 16.08 22.89 3.79
C VAL A 49 15.16 22.74 5.01
N SER A 50 15.09 21.53 5.54
CA SER A 50 14.14 21.18 6.60
C SER A 50 14.71 20.10 7.53
N ASP A 51 14.20 20.08 8.76
CA ASP A 51 14.40 19.00 9.72
C ASP A 51 13.12 18.18 9.98
N GLY A 52 12.06 18.45 9.22
CA GLY A 52 10.70 17.94 9.45
C GLY A 52 9.79 18.90 10.23
N HIS A 53 10.33 19.93 10.88
CA HIS A 53 9.55 20.93 11.63
C HIS A 53 9.77 22.36 11.13
N ALA A 54 11.03 22.74 10.96
CA ALA A 54 11.47 23.99 10.40
C ALA A 54 11.59 23.88 8.87
N VAL A 55 11.31 24.98 8.18
CA VAL A 55 11.44 25.10 6.72
C VAL A 55 12.15 26.42 6.46
N VAL A 56 13.35 26.35 5.87
CA VAL A 56 14.16 27.52 5.50
C VAL A 56 14.59 27.43 4.04
N GLN A 57 15.04 28.53 3.46
CA GLN A 57 15.63 28.54 2.11
C GLN A 57 17.10 28.94 2.18
N SER A 58 17.93 28.32 1.35
CA SER A 58 19.32 28.73 1.18
C SER A 58 19.41 30.16 0.64
N ALA A 59 20.40 30.92 1.12
CA ALA A 59 20.71 32.27 0.70
C ALA A 59 21.35 32.30 -0.70
N ALA A 60 21.62 33.51 -1.20
CA ALA A 60 22.21 33.73 -2.52
C ALA A 60 23.56 33.01 -2.73
N ASP A 61 24.33 32.82 -1.66
CA ASP A 61 25.61 32.11 -1.64
C ASP A 61 25.49 30.64 -1.20
N GLY A 62 24.27 30.10 -1.17
CA GLY A 62 23.98 28.71 -0.81
C GLY A 62 23.89 28.44 0.69
N ARG A 63 24.24 29.39 1.56
CA ARG A 63 24.18 29.19 3.03
C ARG A 63 22.76 28.99 3.52
N PHE A 64 22.56 28.08 4.46
CA PHE A 64 21.33 28.00 5.24
C PHE A 64 21.65 27.98 6.74
N SER A 65 20.66 28.38 7.54
CA SER A 65 20.69 28.32 8.99
C SER A 65 19.31 27.89 9.47
N LEU A 66 19.25 26.81 10.25
CA LEU A 66 18.01 26.18 10.70
C LEU A 66 18.07 25.95 12.21
N ASP A 67 17.10 26.49 12.94
CA ASP A 67 16.93 26.25 14.36
C ASP A 67 16.07 25.01 14.59
N SER A 68 16.60 24.02 15.32
CA SER A 68 15.88 22.81 15.69
C SER A 68 15.78 22.64 17.20
N THR A 69 14.65 22.12 17.65
CA THR A 69 14.45 21.69 19.04
C THR A 69 14.95 20.27 19.29
N GLU A 70 15.25 19.49 18.24
CA GLU A 70 15.91 18.19 18.37
C GLU A 70 17.41 18.37 18.56
N ALA A 71 18.02 17.58 19.46
CA ALA A 71 19.47 17.64 19.68
C ALA A 71 20.28 17.03 18.51
N LYS A 72 19.67 16.11 17.76
CA LYS A 72 20.24 15.44 16.59
C LYS A 72 19.15 15.30 15.50
N PRO A 73 18.74 16.42 14.87
CA PRO A 73 17.71 16.39 13.83
C PRO A 73 18.20 15.61 12.60
N LEU A 74 17.27 15.13 11.77
CA LEU A 74 17.60 14.74 10.40
C LEU A 74 17.43 15.96 9.49
N LEU A 75 18.53 16.52 9.01
CA LEU A 75 18.52 17.63 8.08
C LEU A 75 18.44 17.10 6.65
N TRP A 76 17.61 17.71 5.82
CA TRP A 76 17.46 17.33 4.42
C TRP A 76 17.07 18.54 3.57
N TYR A 77 17.28 18.45 2.25
CA TYR A 77 16.87 19.49 1.32
C TYR A 77 15.87 18.99 0.29
N CYS A 78 15.00 19.88 -0.19
CA CYS A 78 14.13 19.63 -1.34
C CYS A 78 14.97 19.67 -2.62
N ARG A 79 15.23 18.50 -3.23
CA ARG A 79 15.95 18.39 -4.49
C ARG A 79 15.37 19.36 -5.54
N PRO A 80 16.15 20.27 -6.15
CA PRO A 80 15.67 21.13 -7.22
C PRO A 80 15.30 20.36 -8.50
N SER A 81 14.44 20.96 -9.33
CA SER A 81 13.87 20.31 -10.53
C SER A 81 14.88 19.79 -11.55
N ASP A 82 16.04 20.43 -11.63
CA ASP A 82 17.07 20.33 -12.66
C ASP A 82 18.45 19.97 -12.08
N HIS A 83 18.47 19.43 -10.86
CA HIS A 83 19.69 19.01 -10.17
C HIS A 83 19.54 17.61 -9.59
N GLU A 84 20.63 16.88 -9.47
CA GLU A 84 20.68 15.60 -8.77
C GLU A 84 21.63 15.65 -7.57
N PRO A 85 21.36 14.88 -6.50
CA PRO A 85 22.23 14.84 -5.34
C PRO A 85 23.61 14.27 -5.70
N VAL A 86 24.67 14.91 -5.21
CA VAL A 86 25.99 14.27 -5.09
C VAL A 86 26.10 13.67 -3.69
N GLY A 87 25.76 12.38 -3.58
CA GLY A 87 25.69 11.68 -2.30
C GLY A 87 24.27 11.64 -1.72
N ALA A 88 24.15 11.69 -0.39
CA ALA A 88 22.86 11.68 0.29
C ALA A 88 22.19 13.06 0.25
N PHE A 89 20.87 13.10 0.13
CA PHE A 89 20.10 14.36 0.21
C PHE A 89 19.77 14.78 1.66
N TRP A 90 20.26 14.02 2.64
CA TRP A 90 20.02 14.19 4.06
C TRP A 90 21.24 13.80 4.89
N CYS A 91 21.33 14.32 6.10
CA CYS A 91 22.34 13.96 7.09
C CYS A 91 21.80 14.15 8.52
N TRP A 92 22.46 13.53 9.50
CA TRP A 92 22.19 13.82 10.91
C TRP A 92 22.86 15.14 11.31
N GLY A 93 22.08 16.02 11.94
CA GLY A 93 22.57 17.26 12.51
C GLY A 93 23.52 17.01 13.68
N ASP A 94 24.67 17.68 13.66
CA ASP A 94 25.67 17.69 14.70
C ASP A 94 26.04 19.14 15.04
N ALA A 95 25.64 19.58 16.24
CA ALA A 95 25.75 20.97 16.65
C ALA A 95 27.21 21.47 16.56
N GLY A 96 27.42 22.62 15.91
CA GLY A 96 28.74 23.21 15.70
C GLY A 96 29.52 22.66 14.49
N LYS A 97 28.94 21.75 13.70
CA LYS A 97 29.46 21.36 12.38
C LYS A 97 28.68 22.02 11.24
N GLU A 98 29.33 22.09 10.08
CA GLU A 98 28.68 22.45 8.81
C GLU A 98 28.04 21.21 8.18
N HIS A 99 26.88 21.40 7.54
CA HIS A 99 26.06 20.35 6.95
C HIS A 99 25.86 20.65 5.47
N ASP A 100 26.91 20.46 4.69
CA ASP A 100 26.94 20.83 3.28
C ASP A 100 26.33 19.75 2.39
N PHE A 101 25.59 20.17 1.37
CA PHE A 101 24.95 19.32 0.38
C PHE A 101 25.39 19.74 -1.03
N GLY A 102 26.14 18.86 -1.68
CA GLY A 102 26.54 19.02 -3.08
C GLY A 102 25.47 18.53 -4.04
N LEU A 103 25.23 19.29 -5.11
CA LEU A 103 24.35 18.91 -6.21
C LEU A 103 25.05 19.06 -7.54
N ALA A 104 24.72 18.20 -8.49
CA ALA A 104 25.14 18.36 -9.87
C ALA A 104 23.95 18.79 -10.74
N ALA A 105 24.22 19.62 -11.75
CA ALA A 105 23.21 19.95 -12.75
C ALA A 105 22.77 18.68 -13.50
N ALA A 106 21.46 18.46 -13.55
CA ALA A 106 20.82 17.33 -14.18
C ALA A 106 19.52 17.79 -14.85
N PRO A 107 19.59 18.37 -16.07
CA PRO A 107 18.41 18.74 -16.84
C PRO A 107 17.44 17.56 -16.97
N GLN A 108 16.14 17.84 -16.87
CA GLN A 108 15.10 16.81 -16.92
C GLN A 108 14.13 17.09 -18.06
N ASP A 109 13.71 16.03 -18.74
CA ASP A 109 12.59 16.09 -19.69
C ASP A 109 11.30 16.42 -18.95
N ARG A 110 10.45 17.24 -19.57
CA ARG A 110 9.14 17.60 -19.02
C ARG A 110 8.09 16.52 -19.25
N GLU A 111 8.35 15.60 -20.18
CA GLU A 111 7.60 14.35 -20.35
C GLU A 111 8.42 13.21 -19.76
N PHE A 112 7.88 12.56 -18.74
CA PHE A 112 8.56 11.46 -18.06
C PHE A 112 7.57 10.49 -17.43
N ASN A 113 8.07 9.29 -17.16
CA ASN A 113 7.33 8.25 -16.45
C ASN A 113 7.91 8.06 -15.05
N ILE A 114 7.06 7.61 -14.12
CA ILE A 114 7.42 7.23 -12.76
C ILE A 114 6.95 5.79 -12.55
N VAL A 115 7.79 4.98 -11.91
CA VAL A 115 7.40 3.67 -11.41
C VAL A 115 7.02 3.80 -9.94
N GLN A 116 5.78 3.45 -9.59
CA GLN A 116 5.37 3.27 -8.19
C GLN A 116 5.22 1.78 -7.90
N PHE A 117 5.86 1.28 -6.85
CA PHE A 117 5.53 0.00 -6.24
C PHE A 117 5.33 0.20 -4.74
N THR A 118 4.78 -0.80 -4.06
CA THR A 118 4.39 -0.67 -2.65
C THR A 118 4.30 -2.04 -2.00
N ASP A 119 4.28 -2.09 -0.67
CA ASP A 119 3.90 -3.29 0.09
C ASP A 119 4.71 -4.50 -0.37
N THR A 120 6.03 -4.32 -0.34
CA THR A 120 6.99 -5.38 -0.67
C THR A 120 7.00 -6.44 0.42
N HIS A 121 6.72 -6.05 1.68
CA HIS A 121 6.69 -6.94 2.84
C HIS A 121 7.88 -7.88 2.85
N LEU A 122 9.08 -7.33 2.59
CA LEU A 122 10.21 -8.17 2.27
C LEU A 122 10.63 -8.97 3.50
N THR A 123 10.84 -10.27 3.27
CA THR A 123 11.56 -11.13 4.20
C THR A 123 12.75 -11.78 3.50
N ALA A 124 13.73 -12.27 4.26
CA ALA A 124 14.95 -12.86 3.69
C ALA A 124 14.69 -13.92 2.58
N GLY A 125 13.62 -14.72 2.71
CA GLY A 125 13.25 -15.72 1.70
C GLY A 125 12.72 -15.15 0.37
N LYS A 126 12.52 -13.83 0.27
CA LYS A 126 11.95 -13.14 -0.89
C LYS A 126 12.91 -12.17 -1.57
N ILE A 127 14.17 -12.10 -1.12
CA ILE A 127 15.24 -11.32 -1.77
C ILE A 127 15.32 -11.61 -3.29
N PRO A 128 15.32 -12.87 -3.76
CA PRO A 128 15.41 -13.14 -5.20
C PRO A 128 14.23 -12.58 -6.00
N ALA A 129 13.04 -12.52 -5.41
CA ALA A 129 11.85 -12.01 -6.08
C ALA A 129 11.91 -10.48 -6.24
N LEU A 130 12.36 -9.76 -5.21
CA LEU A 130 12.58 -8.31 -5.29
C LEU A 130 13.72 -7.99 -6.26
N LYS A 131 14.85 -8.71 -6.17
CA LYS A 131 15.98 -8.52 -7.08
C LYS A 131 15.59 -8.72 -8.54
N GLY A 132 14.88 -9.81 -8.85
CA GLY A 132 14.39 -10.06 -10.21
C GLY A 132 13.44 -8.96 -10.70
N PHE A 133 12.59 -8.41 -9.83
CA PHE A 133 11.75 -7.27 -10.18
C PHE A 133 12.57 -5.99 -10.46
N ILE A 134 13.55 -5.67 -9.63
CA ILE A 134 14.43 -4.50 -9.80
C ILE A 134 15.26 -4.61 -11.10
N GLU A 135 15.79 -5.79 -11.40
CA GLU A 135 16.49 -6.08 -12.65
C GLU A 135 15.56 -5.88 -13.87
N GLN A 136 14.31 -6.36 -13.78
CA GLN A 136 13.30 -6.18 -14.83
C GLN A 136 12.95 -4.71 -15.04
N LEU A 137 12.79 -3.92 -13.96
CA LEU A 137 12.56 -2.48 -14.06
C LEU A 137 13.73 -1.79 -14.77
N GLY A 138 14.98 -2.10 -14.38
CA GLY A 138 16.17 -1.54 -15.02
C GLY A 138 16.32 -1.92 -16.50
N ALA A 139 15.63 -2.96 -16.94
CA ALA A 139 15.62 -3.45 -18.32
C ALA A 139 14.35 -3.06 -19.11
N LEU A 140 13.47 -2.21 -18.56
CA LEU A 140 12.28 -1.76 -19.28
C LEU A 140 12.67 -1.06 -20.60
N PRO A 141 12.04 -1.40 -21.73
CA PRO A 141 12.29 -0.74 -23.02
C PRO A 141 12.00 0.77 -23.03
N ALA A 142 11.15 1.24 -22.12
CA ALA A 142 10.80 2.64 -21.97
C ALA A 142 11.45 3.23 -20.71
N PRO A 143 12.15 4.38 -20.82
CA PRO A 143 12.76 5.00 -19.66
C PRO A 143 11.70 5.58 -18.72
N PHE A 144 12.04 5.58 -17.43
CA PHE A 144 11.34 6.30 -16.38
C PHE A 144 12.35 7.13 -15.59
N ALA A 145 11.89 8.23 -15.03
CA ALA A 145 12.73 9.21 -14.33
C ALA A 145 13.23 8.65 -12.98
N PHE A 146 12.33 8.08 -12.21
CA PHE A 146 12.62 7.47 -10.92
C PHE A 146 11.56 6.43 -10.55
N ALA A 147 11.91 5.58 -9.59
CA ALA A 147 10.98 4.70 -8.91
C ALA A 147 10.70 5.20 -7.49
N ILE A 148 9.54 4.86 -6.94
CA ILE A 148 9.19 5.13 -5.56
C ILE A 148 8.49 3.91 -4.94
N ASN A 149 8.96 3.51 -3.75
CA ASN A 149 8.28 2.51 -2.92
C ASN A 149 7.41 3.21 -1.87
N THR A 150 6.10 3.08 -1.96
CA THR A 150 5.15 3.81 -1.09
C THR A 150 4.83 3.09 0.23
N GLY A 151 5.85 2.57 0.92
CA GLY A 151 5.71 1.98 2.27
C GLY A 151 5.57 0.46 2.31
N ASP A 152 5.68 -0.10 3.51
CA ASP A 152 5.73 -1.53 3.80
C ASP A 152 6.83 -2.24 2.97
N LEU A 153 8.04 -1.68 3.09
CA LEU A 153 9.28 -2.15 2.48
C LEU A 153 9.63 -3.54 3.04
N VAL A 154 9.53 -3.69 4.35
CA VAL A 154 9.95 -4.89 5.09
C VAL A 154 8.75 -5.58 5.74
N GLY A 155 8.84 -6.90 5.90
CA GLY A 155 7.83 -7.68 6.61
C GLY A 155 8.24 -7.93 8.06
N ASN A 156 7.29 -7.88 8.99
CA ASN A 156 7.42 -8.27 10.41
C ASN A 156 8.39 -7.45 11.28
N SER A 157 9.06 -6.41 10.78
CA SER A 157 9.96 -5.58 11.62
C SER A 157 9.22 -4.96 12.82
N ASP A 158 7.94 -4.64 12.63
CA ASP A 158 7.05 -4.13 13.66
C ASP A 158 6.74 -5.12 14.79
N THR A 159 6.87 -6.43 14.55
CA THR A 159 6.57 -7.48 15.54
C THR A 159 7.82 -8.16 16.08
N LEU A 160 8.90 -8.23 15.30
CA LEU A 160 10.14 -8.90 15.68
C LEU A 160 11.01 -7.99 16.58
N PRO A 161 11.93 -8.58 17.38
CA PRO A 161 12.95 -7.81 18.08
C PRO A 161 13.86 -7.03 17.11
N VAL A 162 14.52 -5.97 17.60
CA VAL A 162 15.28 -5.03 16.74
C VAL A 162 16.33 -5.72 15.87
N ASP A 163 17.10 -6.66 16.40
CA ASP A 163 18.13 -7.39 15.66
C ASP A 163 17.53 -8.14 14.44
N LYS A 164 16.36 -8.73 14.62
CA LYS A 164 15.60 -9.37 13.54
C LYS A 164 14.92 -8.38 12.61
N GLY A 165 14.51 -7.22 13.10
CA GLY A 165 14.08 -6.10 12.26
C GLY A 165 15.20 -5.62 11.34
N ILE A 166 16.42 -5.47 11.87
CA ILE A 166 17.63 -5.12 11.11
C ILE A 166 17.85 -6.13 9.97
N GLU A 167 17.73 -7.44 10.23
CA GLU A 167 17.86 -8.47 9.19
C GLU A 167 16.83 -8.28 8.04
N GLN A 168 15.62 -7.77 8.31
CA GLN A 168 14.63 -7.49 7.25
C GLN A 168 14.99 -6.25 6.42
N PHE A 169 15.51 -5.20 7.07
CA PHE A 169 16.01 -4.02 6.37
C PHE A 169 17.23 -4.36 5.51
N ASP A 170 18.16 -5.17 6.03
CA ASP A 170 19.31 -5.67 5.28
C ASP A 170 18.88 -6.49 4.07
N ALA A 171 17.86 -7.34 4.22
CA ALA A 171 17.28 -8.10 3.11
C ALA A 171 16.69 -7.15 2.05
N TYR A 172 16.03 -6.06 2.47
CA TYR A 172 15.46 -5.08 1.54
C TYR A 172 16.53 -4.36 0.75
N GLU A 173 17.55 -3.84 1.43
CA GLU A 173 18.69 -3.19 0.78
C GLU A 173 19.42 -4.14 -0.18
N GLN A 174 19.59 -5.43 0.18
CA GLN A 174 20.13 -6.44 -0.72
C GLN A 174 19.27 -6.65 -1.97
N GLY A 175 17.94 -6.66 -1.82
CA GLY A 175 17.03 -6.85 -2.95
C GLY A 175 17.00 -5.65 -3.93
N ILE A 176 17.34 -4.45 -3.47
CA ILE A 176 17.38 -3.23 -4.30
C ILE A 176 18.80 -2.77 -4.67
N ALA A 177 19.83 -3.53 -4.29
CA ALA A 177 21.23 -3.12 -4.40
C ALA A 177 21.66 -2.83 -5.85
N ASP A 178 21.20 -3.67 -6.79
CA ASP A 178 21.63 -3.63 -8.20
C ASP A 178 20.80 -2.69 -9.08
N ARG A 179 19.98 -1.81 -8.47
CA ARG A 179 19.17 -0.84 -9.23
C ARG A 179 20.07 0.15 -9.98
N THR A 180 19.64 0.52 -11.19
CA THR A 180 20.33 1.51 -12.06
C THR A 180 19.59 2.85 -12.14
N PHE A 181 18.58 3.04 -11.30
CA PHE A 181 17.67 4.17 -11.32
C PHE A 181 17.49 4.76 -9.91
N PRO A 182 17.12 6.04 -9.78
CA PRO A 182 16.77 6.64 -8.50
C PRO A 182 15.57 5.93 -7.87
N LEU A 183 15.66 5.62 -6.58
CA LEU A 183 14.60 5.00 -5.80
C LEU A 183 14.32 5.85 -4.56
N PHE A 184 13.10 6.38 -4.49
CA PHE A 184 12.58 7.09 -3.33
C PHE A 184 11.81 6.12 -2.42
N HIS A 185 11.79 6.42 -1.13
CA HIS A 185 11.10 5.60 -0.12
C HIS A 185 10.11 6.46 0.65
N VAL A 186 8.91 5.92 0.84
CA VAL A 186 7.92 6.40 1.81
C VAL A 186 7.86 5.36 2.93
N ILE A 187 7.73 5.81 4.17
CA ILE A 187 7.55 4.89 5.30
C ILE A 187 6.12 4.34 5.31
N GLY A 188 5.95 3.06 5.62
CA GLY A 188 4.68 2.43 5.96
C GLY A 188 4.66 1.91 7.40
N ASN A 189 3.56 1.27 7.78
CA ASN A 189 3.37 0.87 9.17
C ASN A 189 4.22 -0.33 9.60
N HIS A 190 4.70 -1.16 8.66
CA HIS A 190 5.59 -2.29 8.99
C HIS A 190 7.04 -1.89 9.25
N GLU A 191 7.42 -0.66 8.93
CA GLU A 191 8.76 -0.12 9.24
C GLU A 191 8.89 0.28 10.72
N HIS A 192 7.79 0.29 11.49
CA HIS A 192 7.77 0.66 12.90
C HIS A 192 8.37 -0.41 13.82
N ALA A 193 9.69 -0.56 13.82
CA ALA A 193 10.42 -1.61 14.52
C ALA A 193 9.93 -1.83 15.96
N MET A 194 9.60 -3.08 16.28
CA MET A 194 9.06 -3.54 17.58
C MET A 194 7.75 -2.88 18.06
N SER A 195 7.08 -2.03 17.30
CA SER A 195 5.87 -1.32 17.77
C SER A 195 4.73 -2.25 18.23
N ASN A 196 4.62 -3.42 17.60
CA ASN A 196 3.66 -4.48 17.92
C ASN A 196 4.27 -5.62 18.76
N ASN A 197 5.53 -5.50 19.18
CA ASN A 197 6.19 -6.49 20.03
C ASN A 197 5.80 -6.26 21.52
N PRO A 198 5.39 -7.32 22.26
CA PRO A 198 5.06 -7.20 23.69
C PRO A 198 6.26 -6.88 24.59
N GLU A 199 7.48 -7.21 24.16
CA GLU A 199 8.76 -6.99 24.85
C GLU A 199 9.49 -5.73 24.36
N ARG A 200 8.77 -4.81 23.70
CA ARG A 200 9.34 -3.59 23.11
C ARG A 200 10.07 -2.70 24.13
N ASP A 201 11.30 -2.34 23.79
CA ASP A 201 12.02 -1.26 24.46
C ASP A 201 11.72 0.07 23.76
N LEU A 202 10.86 0.88 24.39
CA LEU A 202 10.44 2.18 23.87
C LEU A 202 11.56 3.23 23.85
N ASN A 203 12.73 2.93 24.41
CA ASN A 203 13.89 3.83 24.46
C ASN A 203 15.04 3.37 23.55
N HIS A 204 14.92 2.23 22.89
CA HIS A 204 15.89 1.79 21.90
C HIS A 204 15.93 2.78 20.71
N GLU A 205 17.10 3.18 20.23
CA GLU A 205 17.24 4.21 19.18
C GLU A 205 16.50 3.85 17.88
N PHE A 206 16.44 2.56 17.56
CA PHE A 206 15.72 2.03 16.40
C PHE A 206 14.23 1.75 16.61
N TYR A 207 13.70 1.89 17.83
CA TYR A 207 12.27 1.64 18.09
C TYR A 207 11.36 2.53 17.24
N GLY A 208 10.21 1.98 16.81
CA GLY A 208 9.27 2.69 15.97
C GLY A 208 9.93 3.09 14.64
N LYS A 209 9.97 4.38 14.35
CA LYS A 209 10.51 4.90 13.08
C LYS A 209 12.05 5.01 13.07
N GLY A 210 12.71 4.73 14.19
CA GLY A 210 14.15 4.95 14.36
C GLY A 210 14.99 4.15 13.37
N LEU A 211 14.67 2.88 13.13
CA LEU A 211 15.40 2.04 12.16
C LEU A 211 15.26 2.56 10.73
N PHE A 212 14.05 2.95 10.33
CA PHE A 212 13.82 3.58 9.03
C PHE A 212 14.60 4.88 8.88
N ARG A 213 14.54 5.76 9.90
CA ARG A 213 15.29 7.04 9.93
C ARG A 213 16.80 6.81 9.77
N HIS A 214 17.32 5.78 10.42
CA HIS A 214 18.73 5.43 10.34
C HIS A 214 19.16 4.97 8.93
N ARG A 215 18.31 4.21 8.22
CA ARG A 215 18.65 3.61 6.92
C ARG A 215 18.29 4.49 5.72
N PHE A 216 17.13 5.15 5.77
CA PHE A 216 16.53 5.81 4.59
C PHE A 216 16.31 7.32 4.77
N GLY A 217 16.53 7.87 5.98
CA GLY A 217 16.46 9.30 6.25
C GLY A 217 15.09 9.79 6.71
N PRO A 218 14.66 11.00 6.33
CA PRO A 218 13.42 11.59 6.85
C PRO A 218 12.19 10.74 6.48
N THR A 219 11.20 10.69 7.39
CA THR A 219 9.99 9.90 7.16
C THR A 219 8.98 10.60 6.25
N TYR A 220 9.09 11.92 6.13
CA TYR A 220 8.39 12.74 5.15
C TYR A 220 9.33 13.84 4.63
N TYR A 221 9.22 14.14 3.35
CA TYR A 221 10.09 15.11 2.65
C TYR A 221 9.46 15.58 1.33
N SER A 222 9.99 16.66 0.78
CA SER A 222 9.64 17.17 -0.55
C SER A 222 10.81 17.04 -1.52
N PHE A 223 10.51 16.91 -2.81
CA PHE A 223 11.50 17.01 -3.88
C PHE A 223 10.85 17.55 -5.15
N ASP A 224 11.61 18.25 -5.97
CA ASP A 224 11.16 18.71 -7.27
C ASP A 224 11.74 17.84 -8.40
N TRP A 225 10.96 17.62 -9.45
CA TRP A 225 11.41 17.00 -10.69
C TRP A 225 10.72 17.64 -11.89
N ALA A 226 11.50 18.15 -12.84
CA ALA A 226 10.99 18.75 -14.08
C ALA A 226 9.86 19.80 -13.89
N GLY A 227 9.92 20.58 -12.79
CA GLY A 227 8.94 21.63 -12.48
C GLY A 227 7.70 21.14 -11.71
N VAL A 228 7.67 19.89 -11.27
CA VAL A 228 6.62 19.32 -10.39
C VAL A 228 7.16 19.19 -8.98
N ARG A 229 6.36 19.59 -8.00
CA ARG A 229 6.61 19.34 -6.57
C ARG A 229 6.05 17.98 -6.18
N PHE A 230 6.89 17.13 -5.63
CA PHE A 230 6.50 15.86 -5.05
C PHE A 230 6.61 15.91 -3.53
N TYR A 231 5.68 15.25 -2.86
CA TYR A 231 5.74 15.02 -1.41
C TYR A 231 5.71 13.53 -1.13
N ALA A 232 6.68 13.05 -0.35
CA ALA A 232 6.59 11.78 0.36
C ALA A 232 6.09 12.09 1.77
N LEU A 233 4.89 11.64 2.12
CA LEU A 233 4.25 11.88 3.40
C LEU A 233 4.21 10.61 4.24
N ASP A 234 4.33 10.78 5.55
CA ASP A 234 4.25 9.73 6.54
C ASP A 234 2.83 9.68 7.10
N GLY A 235 2.03 8.70 6.66
CA GLY A 235 0.63 8.60 7.03
C GLY A 235 0.38 8.03 8.43
N THR A 236 1.44 7.88 9.24
CA THR A 236 1.34 7.32 10.57
C THR A 236 1.76 8.31 11.65
N GLN A 237 0.96 8.43 12.71
CA GLN A 237 1.33 9.18 13.92
C GLN A 237 1.58 8.21 15.07
N MET A 238 2.84 8.09 15.49
CA MET A 238 3.22 7.22 16.61
C MET A 238 2.84 7.84 17.95
N HIS A 239 2.23 7.03 18.83
CA HIS A 239 1.99 7.37 20.22
C HIS A 239 2.80 6.43 21.11
N LYS A 240 3.72 6.98 21.92
CA LYS A 240 4.66 6.19 22.73
C LYS A 240 3.90 5.17 23.59
N GLY A 241 4.20 3.88 23.36
CA GLY A 241 3.59 2.75 24.07
C GLY A 241 2.19 2.34 23.62
N LEU A 242 1.51 3.12 22.77
CA LEU A 242 0.11 2.94 22.36
C LEU A 242 -0.08 2.56 20.88
N GLY A 243 1.01 2.36 20.14
CA GLY A 243 0.98 2.09 18.70
C GLY A 243 0.89 3.38 17.87
N TYR A 244 0.43 3.27 16.63
CA TYR A 244 0.23 4.41 15.72
C TYR A 244 -1.25 4.67 15.45
N ARG A 245 -1.52 5.84 14.87
CA ARG A 245 -2.78 6.16 14.19
C ARG A 245 -2.49 6.52 12.74
N GLU A 246 -3.42 6.23 11.87
CA GLU A 246 -3.39 6.62 10.46
C GLU A 246 -3.69 8.13 10.38
N ALA A 247 -2.67 8.96 10.52
CA ALA A 247 -2.76 10.41 10.56
C ALA A 247 -1.40 11.05 10.27
N LEU A 248 -1.40 12.22 9.63
CA LEU A 248 -0.18 13.00 9.44
C LEU A 248 0.27 13.66 10.75
N GLY A 249 -0.69 14.12 11.55
CA GLY A 249 -0.44 14.82 12.81
C GLY A 249 -0.07 16.30 12.62
N ASP A 250 -0.09 17.04 13.73
CA ASP A 250 0.03 18.51 13.73
C ASP A 250 1.38 19.01 13.21
N GLU A 251 2.47 18.33 13.57
CA GLU A 251 3.83 18.72 13.19
C GLU A 251 4.06 18.63 11.69
N GLN A 252 3.68 17.50 11.08
CA GLN A 252 3.83 17.28 9.64
C GLN A 252 2.87 18.19 8.84
N LEU A 253 1.62 18.39 9.30
CA LEU A 253 0.70 19.32 8.65
C LEU A 253 1.21 20.76 8.69
N ALA A 254 1.81 21.20 9.81
CA ALA A 254 2.41 22.52 9.93
C ALA A 254 3.69 22.67 9.06
N TRP A 255 4.50 21.63 8.94
CA TRP A 255 5.62 21.60 7.99
C TRP A 255 5.12 21.72 6.54
N LEU A 256 4.11 20.93 6.18
CA LEU A 256 3.53 20.93 4.84
C LEU A 256 2.94 22.30 4.49
N GLU A 257 2.27 22.97 5.43
CA GLU A 257 1.77 24.34 5.25
C GLU A 257 2.88 25.34 4.92
N LYS A 258 4.00 25.29 5.66
CA LYS A 258 5.15 26.17 5.43
C LYS A 258 5.79 25.90 4.06
N ASP A 259 5.97 24.64 3.71
CA ASP A 259 6.59 24.25 2.44
C ASP A 259 5.70 24.62 1.22
N LEU A 260 4.38 24.39 1.33
CA LEU A 260 3.38 24.81 0.33
C LEU A 260 3.37 26.34 0.13
N ALA A 261 3.57 27.12 1.20
CA ALA A 261 3.61 28.59 1.12
C ALA A 261 4.81 29.13 0.33
N LEU A 262 5.86 28.33 0.11
CA LEU A 262 7.01 28.69 -0.71
C LEU A 262 6.81 28.41 -2.20
N LEU A 263 5.74 27.70 -2.56
CA LEU A 263 5.46 27.36 -3.96
C LEU A 263 5.03 28.58 -4.76
N LYS A 264 5.46 28.62 -6.02
CA LYS A 264 4.90 29.57 -6.99
C LYS A 264 3.44 29.18 -7.26
N PRO A 265 2.53 30.16 -7.45
CA PRO A 265 1.15 29.85 -7.81
C PRO A 265 1.07 28.94 -9.05
N GLY A 266 0.27 27.88 -8.96
CA GLY A 266 0.08 26.93 -10.04
C GLY A 266 1.13 25.83 -10.16
N THR A 267 2.19 25.81 -9.32
CA THR A 267 3.14 24.68 -9.29
C THR A 267 2.36 23.37 -9.12
N PRO A 268 2.49 22.41 -10.06
CA PRO A 268 1.81 21.13 -9.97
C PRO A 268 2.38 20.28 -8.83
N ILE A 269 1.48 19.58 -8.14
CA ILE A 269 1.81 18.77 -6.96
C ILE A 269 1.38 17.32 -7.18
N ILE A 270 2.25 16.37 -6.86
CA ILE A 270 1.92 14.94 -6.74
C ILE A 270 2.29 14.45 -5.35
N LEU A 271 1.38 13.72 -4.71
CA LEU A 271 1.56 13.19 -3.36
C LEU A 271 1.80 11.69 -3.37
N PHE A 272 2.72 11.23 -2.54
CA PHE A 272 2.95 9.83 -2.21
C PHE A 272 2.84 9.66 -0.69
N CYS A 273 2.05 8.71 -0.24
CA CYS A 273 1.92 8.35 1.17
C CYS A 273 1.55 6.86 1.27
N HIS A 274 1.94 6.16 2.32
CA HIS A 274 1.58 4.75 2.44
C HIS A 274 0.07 4.56 2.65
N GLU A 275 -0.50 5.29 3.60
CA GLU A 275 -1.94 5.29 3.88
C GLU A 275 -2.73 6.06 2.82
N PRO A 276 -3.95 5.61 2.47
CA PRO A 276 -4.87 6.37 1.64
C PRO A 276 -5.17 7.76 2.22
N GLN A 277 -5.04 8.80 1.39
CA GLN A 277 -5.20 10.19 1.85
C GLN A 277 -6.67 10.61 2.03
N ALA A 278 -7.59 9.71 1.71
CA ALA A 278 -9.00 9.83 2.00
C ALA A 278 -9.60 8.49 2.44
N GLY A 279 -10.77 8.52 3.06
CA GLY A 279 -11.56 7.36 3.41
C GLY A 279 -12.00 6.62 2.15
N ILE A 280 -11.67 5.33 2.09
CA ILE A 280 -12.02 4.45 0.97
C ILE A 280 -13.28 3.65 1.33
N PRO A 281 -14.39 3.75 0.56
CA PRO A 281 -15.61 3.01 0.86
C PRO A 281 -15.36 1.52 1.02
N GLY A 282 -15.78 0.94 2.16
CA GLY A 282 -15.61 -0.48 2.45
C GLY A 282 -14.24 -0.87 3.02
N HIS A 283 -13.30 0.07 3.17
CA HIS A 283 -11.97 -0.16 3.73
C HIS A 283 -11.68 0.75 4.94
N SER A 284 -10.89 0.25 5.88
CA SER A 284 -10.24 1.04 6.93
C SER A 284 -8.81 1.38 6.53
N GLY A 285 -8.15 2.29 7.25
CA GLY A 285 -6.72 2.60 7.04
C GLY A 285 -6.45 3.94 6.34
N GLY A 286 -7.49 4.65 5.89
CA GLY A 286 -7.33 6.02 5.39
C GLY A 286 -7.02 7.02 6.50
N LEU A 287 -6.39 8.13 6.15
CA LEU A 287 -5.99 9.18 7.09
C LEU A 287 -7.19 9.73 7.87
N ARG A 288 -7.10 9.73 9.20
CA ARG A 288 -8.12 10.25 10.11
C ARG A 288 -8.23 11.77 10.07
N ASP A 289 -7.15 12.45 9.71
CA ASP A 289 -7.07 13.89 9.53
C ASP A 289 -7.11 14.31 8.04
N GLN A 290 -7.67 13.46 7.16
CA GLN A 290 -7.90 13.73 5.74
C GLN A 290 -8.51 15.11 5.47
N ASP A 291 -9.48 15.57 6.28
CA ASP A 291 -10.15 16.86 6.06
C ASP A 291 -9.20 18.04 6.24
N ARG A 292 -8.21 17.90 7.13
CA ARG A 292 -7.19 18.93 7.35
C ARG A 292 -6.21 18.97 6.18
N LEU A 293 -5.81 17.80 5.68
CA LEU A 293 -4.99 17.69 4.48
C LEU A 293 -5.72 18.26 3.24
N ALA A 294 -6.99 17.89 3.06
CA ALA A 294 -7.80 18.37 1.94
C ALA A 294 -7.96 19.89 1.95
N LYS A 295 -8.20 20.46 3.14
CA LYS A 295 -8.26 21.92 3.35
C LYS A 295 -6.92 22.59 3.06
N LEU A 296 -5.81 22.01 3.51
CA LEU A 296 -4.47 22.57 3.31
C LEU A 296 -4.09 22.61 1.83
N LEU A 297 -4.49 21.60 1.06
CA LEU A 297 -4.25 21.51 -0.38
C LEU A 297 -5.25 22.33 -1.22
N GLN A 298 -6.28 22.91 -0.60
CA GLN A 298 -7.27 23.70 -1.32
C GLN A 298 -6.64 24.95 -1.93
N GLY A 299 -6.82 25.14 -3.24
CA GLY A 299 -6.22 26.25 -3.98
C GLY A 299 -4.81 25.97 -4.50
N HIS A 300 -4.21 24.83 -4.15
CA HIS A 300 -2.99 24.33 -4.78
C HIS A 300 -3.31 23.45 -5.99
N ASN A 301 -2.36 23.34 -6.91
CA ASN A 301 -2.52 22.57 -8.15
C ASN A 301 -2.20 21.08 -7.93
N LEU A 302 -3.02 20.40 -7.10
CA LEU A 302 -2.88 18.97 -6.85
C LEU A 302 -3.29 18.15 -8.08
N GLN A 303 -2.34 17.41 -8.65
CA GLN A 303 -2.51 16.64 -9.87
C GLN A 303 -3.00 15.21 -9.59
N ALA A 304 -2.39 14.53 -8.63
CA ALA A 304 -2.72 13.18 -8.22
C ALA A 304 -2.08 12.84 -6.86
N ALA A 305 -2.64 11.84 -6.19
CA ALA A 305 -2.03 11.21 -5.02
C ALA A 305 -1.95 9.69 -5.19
N PHE A 306 -0.94 9.07 -4.58
CA PHE A 306 -0.65 7.66 -4.74
C PHE A 306 -0.34 7.02 -3.38
N CYS A 307 -0.84 5.80 -3.16
CA CYS A 307 -0.61 5.05 -1.94
C CYS A 307 -0.59 3.53 -2.13
N GLY A 308 -0.34 2.82 -1.03
CA GLY A 308 -0.42 1.37 -0.90
C GLY A 308 -1.36 0.95 0.23
N HIS A 309 -0.83 0.16 1.17
CA HIS A 309 -1.45 -0.25 2.44
C HIS A 309 -2.62 -1.24 2.33
N LEU A 310 -3.52 -1.04 1.37
CA LEU A 310 -4.73 -1.86 1.26
C LEU A 310 -4.53 -3.18 0.51
N HIS A 311 -3.36 -3.39 -0.12
CA HIS A 311 -3.10 -4.52 -1.01
C HIS A 311 -4.19 -4.70 -2.07
N ASN A 312 -4.65 -3.59 -2.63
CA ASN A 312 -5.72 -3.50 -3.63
C ASN A 312 -5.40 -2.39 -4.64
N ASN A 313 -5.87 -2.56 -5.86
CA ASN A 313 -5.79 -1.59 -6.94
C ASN A 313 -7.14 -0.88 -7.08
N TYR A 314 -7.21 0.37 -6.59
CA TYR A 314 -8.45 1.13 -6.51
C TYR A 314 -8.22 2.62 -6.74
N GLU A 315 -9.24 3.33 -7.20
CA GLU A 315 -9.21 4.79 -7.39
C GLU A 315 -10.23 5.47 -6.47
N ALA A 316 -9.77 6.50 -5.77
CA ALA A 316 -10.59 7.39 -4.95
C ALA A 316 -10.29 8.86 -5.29
N ARG A 317 -10.77 9.79 -4.46
CA ARG A 317 -10.56 11.23 -4.67
C ARG A 317 -10.21 11.95 -3.38
N LEU A 318 -9.30 12.91 -3.49
CA LEU A 318 -8.99 13.94 -2.48
C LEU A 318 -9.25 15.29 -3.13
N ASN A 319 -10.26 16.01 -2.65
CA ASN A 319 -10.85 17.13 -3.40
C ASN A 319 -11.22 16.65 -4.83
N ASP A 320 -10.75 17.36 -5.86
CA ASP A 320 -10.96 17.00 -7.27
C ASP A 320 -9.84 16.14 -7.86
N ALA A 321 -8.77 15.86 -7.11
CA ALA A 321 -7.64 15.07 -7.57
C ALA A 321 -7.87 13.56 -7.32
N PRO A 322 -7.46 12.69 -8.25
CA PRO A 322 -7.52 11.25 -8.05
C PRO A 322 -6.51 10.78 -7.01
N ILE A 323 -6.93 9.83 -6.18
CA ILE A 323 -6.04 9.00 -5.35
C ILE A 323 -5.97 7.62 -6.00
N PHE A 324 -4.78 7.14 -6.28
CA PHE A 324 -4.55 5.79 -6.77
C PHE A 324 -3.96 4.92 -5.66
N VAL A 325 -4.78 3.98 -5.17
CA VAL A 325 -4.31 2.90 -4.32
C VAL A 325 -3.68 1.84 -5.22
N THR A 326 -2.43 1.49 -4.95
CA THR A 326 -1.65 0.55 -5.74
C THR A 326 -1.65 -0.82 -5.07
N GLY A 327 -1.91 -1.88 -5.86
CA GLY A 327 -1.81 -3.25 -5.38
C GLY A 327 -0.38 -3.56 -4.91
N ALA A 328 -0.26 -4.45 -3.93
CA ALA A 328 1.03 -4.80 -3.36
C ALA A 328 1.91 -5.53 -4.37
N LEU A 329 3.20 -5.22 -4.36
CA LEU A 329 4.21 -5.99 -5.09
C LEU A 329 4.26 -7.43 -4.59
N SER A 330 4.07 -7.63 -3.28
CA SER A 330 3.98 -8.96 -2.68
C SER A 330 2.63 -9.64 -2.92
N GLY A 331 1.60 -8.93 -3.39
CA GLY A 331 0.23 -9.44 -3.43
C GLY A 331 -0.22 -9.81 -2.01
N ALA A 332 -0.73 -11.02 -1.80
CA ALA A 332 -1.02 -11.53 -0.46
C ALA A 332 0.23 -12.08 0.25
N TRP A 333 1.15 -11.20 0.65
CA TRP A 333 2.39 -11.55 1.37
C TRP A 333 3.21 -12.64 0.66
N TRP A 334 3.37 -12.48 -0.65
CA TRP A 334 4.04 -13.41 -1.57
C TRP A 334 3.36 -14.78 -1.72
N GLY A 335 2.12 -14.93 -1.25
CA GLY A 335 1.30 -16.14 -1.36
C GLY A 335 0.37 -16.18 -2.58
N GLY A 336 0.32 -15.12 -3.38
CA GLY A 336 -0.56 -15.04 -4.55
C GLY A 336 -0.91 -13.59 -4.92
N PRO A 337 -1.98 -13.37 -5.71
CA PRO A 337 -2.44 -12.04 -6.09
C PRO A 337 -2.87 -11.19 -4.88
N ASN A 338 -3.19 -9.93 -5.15
CA ASN A 338 -3.79 -8.99 -4.20
C ASN A 338 -5.22 -9.38 -3.84
N SER A 339 -5.79 -8.74 -2.81
CA SER A 339 -7.10 -9.15 -2.28
C SER A 339 -8.27 -8.88 -3.21
N ASP A 340 -8.13 -7.90 -4.09
CA ASP A 340 -9.02 -7.60 -5.21
C ASP A 340 -8.74 -8.46 -6.46
N GLY A 341 -7.80 -9.41 -6.38
CA GLY A 341 -7.38 -10.30 -7.46
C GLY A 341 -6.47 -9.64 -8.51
N SER A 342 -6.03 -8.40 -8.31
CA SER A 342 -4.97 -7.81 -9.14
C SER A 342 -3.65 -8.59 -8.94
N PRO A 343 -2.80 -8.72 -9.97
CA PRO A 343 -1.55 -9.49 -9.83
C PRO A 343 -0.59 -8.82 -8.85
N GLN A 344 0.42 -9.56 -8.38
CA GLN A 344 1.63 -8.98 -7.79
C GLN A 344 2.23 -8.00 -8.79
N GLY A 345 2.48 -6.75 -8.41
CA GLY A 345 2.69 -5.75 -9.44
C GLY A 345 3.15 -4.38 -9.00
N TYR A 346 3.09 -3.46 -9.95
CA TYR A 346 3.52 -2.07 -9.84
C TYR A 346 2.67 -1.19 -10.75
N ARG A 347 2.79 0.13 -10.58
CA ARG A 347 2.06 1.13 -11.33
C ARG A 347 3.03 1.99 -12.13
N LEU A 348 2.68 2.28 -13.39
CA LEU A 348 3.33 3.31 -14.18
C LEU A 348 2.49 4.58 -14.17
N ILE A 349 3.16 5.72 -14.02
CA ILE A 349 2.55 7.04 -13.96
C ILE A 349 3.22 7.90 -15.03
N SER A 350 2.43 8.52 -15.90
CA SER A 350 2.94 9.43 -16.92
C SER A 350 2.62 10.88 -16.56
N VAL A 351 3.64 11.73 -16.67
CA VAL A 351 3.55 13.17 -16.43
C VAL A 351 4.09 13.88 -17.67
N ASN A 352 3.39 14.92 -18.11
CA ASN A 352 3.83 15.76 -19.22
C ASN A 352 3.58 17.23 -18.89
N ASP A 353 4.62 18.05 -19.01
CA ASP A 353 4.62 19.49 -18.71
C ASP A 353 4.09 19.82 -17.31
N GLY A 354 4.32 18.90 -16.38
CA GLY A 354 3.87 18.96 -15.01
C GLY A 354 2.39 18.61 -14.79
N VAL A 355 1.68 18.21 -15.84
CA VAL A 355 0.31 17.72 -15.75
C VAL A 355 0.32 16.20 -15.64
N PHE A 356 -0.35 15.66 -14.62
CA PHE A 356 -0.62 14.22 -14.55
C PHE A 356 -1.45 13.80 -15.76
N GLN A 357 -0.95 12.83 -16.51
CA GLN A 357 -1.60 12.38 -17.74
C GLN A 357 -2.49 11.18 -17.48
N ARG A 358 -1.89 10.11 -16.98
CA ARG A 358 -2.49 8.78 -16.90
C ARG A 358 -1.65 7.83 -16.07
N THR A 359 -2.28 6.73 -15.66
CA THR A 359 -1.60 5.64 -14.96
C THR A 359 -2.22 4.30 -15.28
N ALA A 360 -1.44 3.23 -15.18
CA ALA A 360 -1.91 1.86 -15.26
C ALA A 360 -1.11 0.96 -14.31
N TYR A 361 -1.80 -0.06 -13.77
CA TYR A 361 -1.20 -1.10 -12.95
C TYR A 361 -0.83 -2.30 -13.81
N PHE A 362 0.27 -2.98 -13.48
CA PHE A 362 0.83 -4.07 -14.26
C PHE A 362 1.34 -5.19 -13.35
N ASN A 363 1.31 -6.42 -13.87
CA ASN A 363 1.99 -7.55 -13.24
C ASN A 363 3.50 -7.26 -13.16
N ARG A 364 4.14 -7.69 -12.06
CA ARG A 364 5.60 -7.59 -11.90
C ARG A 364 6.35 -8.48 -12.87
N GLU A 365 5.72 -9.54 -13.39
CA GLU A 365 6.33 -10.50 -14.31
C GLU A 365 5.85 -10.31 -15.76
N GLY A 366 6.70 -10.72 -16.70
CA GLY A 366 6.40 -10.75 -18.13
C GLY A 366 6.98 -9.56 -18.89
N HIS A 367 7.29 -9.78 -20.17
CA HIS A 367 7.74 -8.71 -21.06
C HIS A 367 6.62 -7.71 -21.35
N ASN A 368 5.43 -8.25 -21.61
CA ASN A 368 4.19 -7.51 -21.81
C ASN A 368 3.27 -7.77 -20.64
N ALA A 369 3.55 -7.11 -19.52
CA ALA A 369 2.76 -7.29 -18.31
C ALA A 369 1.28 -6.99 -18.56
N ILE A 370 0.41 -7.90 -18.10
CA ILE A 370 -1.05 -7.83 -18.28
C ILE A 370 -1.71 -7.67 -16.92
N ALA A 371 -2.61 -6.70 -16.79
CA ALA A 371 -3.43 -6.54 -15.59
C ALA A 371 -4.90 -6.37 -15.94
N ARG A 372 -5.76 -6.98 -15.15
CA ARG A 372 -7.21 -6.74 -15.20
C ARG A 372 -7.52 -5.40 -14.53
N ILE A 373 -8.31 -4.59 -15.20
CA ILE A 373 -8.81 -3.29 -14.73
C ILE A 373 -10.21 -3.45 -14.15
N ALA A 374 -11.10 -4.12 -14.88
CA ALA A 374 -12.49 -4.33 -14.48
C ALA A 374 -13.04 -5.64 -15.06
N PRO A 375 -14.05 -6.26 -14.42
CA PRO A 375 -14.53 -5.97 -13.07
C PRO A 375 -13.48 -6.40 -12.01
N SER A 376 -13.68 -6.03 -10.75
CA SER A 376 -12.83 -6.48 -9.64
C SER A 376 -13.04 -7.98 -9.35
N ALA A 377 -12.10 -8.67 -8.69
CA ALA A 377 -12.31 -10.09 -8.35
C ALA A 377 -13.36 -10.28 -7.27
N GLY A 378 -13.69 -9.22 -6.53
CA GLY A 378 -14.79 -9.22 -5.58
C GLY A 378 -16.18 -9.22 -6.23
N ASP A 379 -16.27 -8.85 -7.51
CA ASP A 379 -17.54 -8.72 -8.21
C ASP A 379 -18.14 -10.08 -8.56
N ILE A 380 -19.47 -10.14 -8.53
CA ILE A 380 -20.24 -11.32 -8.93
C ILE A 380 -20.90 -10.99 -10.26
N GLY A 381 -20.56 -11.75 -11.30
CA GLY A 381 -21.14 -11.65 -12.63
C GLY A 381 -22.34 -12.57 -12.84
N SER A 382 -23.13 -12.28 -13.88
CA SER A 382 -24.23 -13.11 -14.38
C SER A 382 -24.58 -12.73 -15.82
N GLY A 383 -24.82 -13.70 -16.71
CA GLY A 383 -25.18 -13.43 -18.10
C GLY A 383 -24.05 -12.78 -18.89
N GLU A 384 -24.35 -11.72 -19.64
CA GLU A 384 -23.36 -10.95 -20.40
C GLU A 384 -22.34 -10.29 -19.48
N GLN A 385 -21.06 -10.57 -19.73
CA GLN A 385 -19.93 -10.03 -19.00
C GLN A 385 -19.02 -9.24 -19.93
N THR A 386 -18.38 -8.20 -19.39
CA THR A 386 -17.34 -7.43 -20.06
C THR A 386 -16.14 -7.28 -19.14
N LEU A 387 -14.95 -7.57 -19.65
CA LEU A 387 -13.69 -7.35 -18.95
C LEU A 387 -12.85 -6.32 -19.69
N THR A 388 -12.15 -5.50 -18.91
CA THR A 388 -11.14 -4.57 -19.41
C THR A 388 -9.78 -4.94 -18.83
N VAL A 389 -8.76 -4.99 -19.69
CA VAL A 389 -7.37 -5.26 -19.31
C VAL A 389 -6.42 -4.22 -19.91
N SER A 390 -5.31 -3.96 -19.22
CA SER A 390 -4.15 -3.24 -19.77
C SER A 390 -3.06 -4.22 -20.17
N VAL A 391 -2.35 -3.90 -21.25
CA VAL A 391 -1.15 -4.61 -21.70
C VAL A 391 -0.02 -3.61 -21.86
N LEU A 392 1.08 -3.81 -21.15
CA LEU A 392 2.30 -3.03 -21.33
C LEU A 392 2.96 -3.46 -22.65
N ASP A 393 2.94 -2.58 -23.67
CA ASP A 393 3.36 -2.94 -25.03
C ASP A 393 4.37 -1.96 -25.65
N TYR A 394 4.75 -0.94 -24.88
CA TYR A 394 5.78 0.04 -25.23
C TYR A 394 5.49 0.77 -26.56
N GLY A 395 4.21 0.97 -26.88
CA GLY A 395 3.80 1.66 -28.10
C GLY A 395 3.92 0.79 -29.36
N LYS A 396 4.30 -0.48 -29.21
CA LYS A 396 4.48 -1.41 -30.31
C LYS A 396 3.26 -2.33 -30.47
N PRO A 397 3.04 -2.89 -31.67
CA PRO A 397 2.01 -3.90 -31.88
C PRO A 397 2.16 -5.08 -30.91
N VAL A 398 1.04 -5.55 -30.37
CA VAL A 398 0.97 -6.74 -29.51
C VAL A 398 -0.30 -7.50 -29.88
N GLU A 399 -0.20 -8.82 -29.95
CA GLU A 399 -1.36 -9.71 -30.10
C GLU A 399 -1.81 -10.15 -28.72
N LEU A 400 -3.09 -9.93 -28.39
CA LEU A 400 -3.70 -10.38 -27.14
C LEU A 400 -4.76 -11.44 -27.43
N THR A 401 -4.60 -12.61 -26.81
CA THR A 401 -5.58 -13.70 -26.82
C THR A 401 -6.07 -13.98 -25.40
N ALA A 402 -7.30 -14.47 -25.28
CA ALA A 402 -7.87 -14.86 -24.00
C ALA A 402 -8.71 -16.13 -24.12
N SER A 403 -8.78 -16.92 -23.05
CA SER A 403 -9.63 -18.11 -23.00
C SER A 403 -10.14 -18.40 -21.59
N VAL A 404 -11.25 -19.12 -21.49
CA VAL A 404 -11.76 -19.63 -20.21
C VAL A 404 -11.20 -21.02 -19.95
N ARG A 405 -10.36 -21.13 -18.91
CA ARG A 405 -9.67 -22.36 -18.55
C ARG A 405 -10.64 -23.51 -18.30
N ASN A 406 -10.35 -24.68 -18.87
CA ASN A 406 -11.13 -25.93 -18.75
C ASN A 406 -12.51 -25.92 -19.43
N TYR A 407 -12.90 -24.85 -20.13
CA TYR A 407 -14.16 -24.80 -20.89
C TYR A 407 -13.94 -24.65 -22.40
N ASP A 408 -12.67 -24.56 -22.85
CA ASP A 408 -12.27 -24.37 -24.25
C ASP A 408 -12.98 -23.22 -24.96
N VAL A 409 -13.43 -22.21 -24.20
CA VAL A 409 -14.06 -21.01 -24.74
C VAL A 409 -12.95 -20.01 -25.06
N ALA A 410 -12.66 -19.83 -26.35
CA ALA A 410 -11.82 -18.74 -26.82
C ALA A 410 -12.60 -17.41 -26.74
N LEU A 411 -11.94 -16.38 -26.22
CA LEU A 411 -12.45 -15.02 -26.15
C LEU A 411 -11.72 -14.17 -27.18
N ALA A 412 -12.38 -13.15 -27.70
CA ALA A 412 -11.82 -12.23 -28.69
C ALA A 412 -11.62 -10.83 -28.08
N PRO A 413 -10.46 -10.55 -27.46
CA PRO A 413 -10.13 -9.20 -27.02
C PRO A 413 -10.07 -8.22 -28.19
N VAL A 414 -10.62 -7.03 -27.97
CA VAL A 414 -10.57 -5.91 -28.91
C VAL A 414 -9.86 -4.75 -28.23
N MET A 415 -8.82 -4.21 -28.86
CA MET A 415 -8.11 -3.03 -28.35
C MET A 415 -9.09 -1.83 -28.38
N SER A 416 -9.43 -1.32 -27.21
CA SER A 416 -10.37 -0.20 -27.05
C SER A 416 -9.69 1.16 -27.16
N SER A 417 -8.46 1.27 -26.66
CA SER A 417 -7.64 2.47 -26.78
C SER A 417 -6.15 2.16 -26.60
N ARG A 418 -5.29 3.13 -26.94
CA ARG A 418 -3.83 3.01 -26.83
C ARG A 418 -3.25 4.28 -26.23
N GLU A 419 -2.33 4.07 -25.32
CA GLU A 419 -1.42 5.07 -24.75
C GLU A 419 0.00 4.85 -25.30
N PRO A 420 0.93 5.81 -25.11
CA PRO A 420 2.29 5.68 -25.64
C PRO A 420 3.02 4.41 -25.19
N LEU A 421 2.77 3.92 -23.97
CA LEU A 421 3.46 2.76 -23.40
C LEU A 421 2.60 1.51 -23.24
N TRP A 422 1.27 1.61 -23.31
CA TRP A 422 0.38 0.48 -23.07
C TRP A 422 -0.90 0.61 -23.87
N SER A 423 -1.59 -0.51 -24.04
CA SER A 423 -2.90 -0.56 -24.67
C SER A 423 -3.97 -1.09 -23.72
N PHE A 424 -5.20 -0.64 -23.94
CA PHE A 424 -6.38 -1.11 -23.24
C PHE A 424 -7.19 -2.00 -24.16
N TRP A 425 -7.70 -3.11 -23.62
CA TRP A 425 -8.44 -4.12 -24.35
C TRP A 425 -9.72 -4.45 -23.61
N THR A 426 -10.78 -4.66 -24.39
CA THR A 426 -12.07 -5.10 -23.88
C THR A 426 -12.42 -6.45 -24.49
N LEU A 427 -12.95 -7.36 -23.69
CA LEU A 427 -13.51 -8.62 -24.15
C LEU A 427 -14.88 -8.83 -23.50
N SER A 428 -15.78 -9.46 -24.24
CA SER A 428 -17.12 -9.79 -23.73
C SER A 428 -17.45 -11.26 -23.97
N PHE A 429 -18.25 -11.83 -23.09
CA PHE A 429 -18.80 -13.18 -23.24
C PHE A 429 -20.15 -13.29 -22.52
N ASP A 430 -21.01 -14.17 -23.01
CA ASP A 430 -22.27 -14.50 -22.34
C ASP A 430 -22.12 -15.80 -21.54
N SER A 431 -22.32 -15.68 -20.23
CA SER A 431 -22.26 -16.80 -19.29
C SER A 431 -23.63 -17.32 -18.87
N ALA A 432 -24.75 -16.82 -19.42
CA ALA A 432 -26.09 -17.10 -18.92
C ALA A 432 -26.45 -18.60 -18.81
N THR A 433 -25.83 -19.45 -19.64
CA THR A 433 -26.05 -20.91 -19.64
C THR A 433 -25.01 -21.68 -18.83
N TRP A 434 -23.97 -21.01 -18.32
CA TRP A 434 -22.87 -21.64 -17.60
C TRP A 434 -23.29 -21.95 -16.16
N PRO A 435 -22.77 -23.03 -15.57
CA PRO A 435 -22.95 -23.32 -14.15
C PRO A 435 -22.46 -22.19 -13.23
N ASP A 436 -23.05 -22.08 -12.05
CA ASP A 436 -22.57 -21.19 -10.99
C ASP A 436 -21.19 -21.68 -10.54
N ASN A 437 -20.13 -20.89 -10.79
CA ASN A 437 -18.77 -21.30 -10.50
C ASN A 437 -17.79 -20.11 -10.47
N LEU A 438 -16.56 -20.39 -10.02
CA LEU A 438 -15.41 -19.51 -10.17
C LEU A 438 -14.64 -19.90 -11.44
N TYR A 439 -14.67 -19.03 -12.44
CA TYR A 439 -14.01 -19.22 -13.71
C TYR A 439 -12.63 -18.57 -13.71
N THR A 440 -11.66 -19.21 -14.35
CA THR A 440 -10.34 -18.60 -14.59
C THR A 440 -10.24 -18.22 -16.06
N ILE A 441 -9.91 -16.96 -16.31
CA ILE A 441 -9.65 -16.43 -17.65
C ILE A 441 -8.14 -16.26 -17.79
N ASP A 442 -7.58 -16.92 -18.79
CA ASP A 442 -6.17 -16.87 -19.13
C ASP A 442 -5.95 -15.88 -20.27
N PHE A 443 -4.94 -15.03 -20.12
CA PHE A 443 -4.50 -14.07 -21.12
C PHE A 443 -3.11 -14.43 -21.61
N LYS A 444 -2.88 -14.22 -22.91
CA LYS A 444 -1.57 -14.35 -23.54
C LYS A 444 -1.33 -13.17 -24.46
N ALA A 445 -0.28 -12.42 -24.17
CA ALA A 445 0.26 -11.35 -25.01
C ALA A 445 1.50 -11.87 -25.77
N LEU A 446 1.53 -11.65 -27.07
CA LEU A 446 2.65 -12.00 -27.95
C LEU A 446 3.17 -10.73 -28.64
N GLN A 447 4.45 -10.41 -28.43
CA GLN A 447 5.14 -9.28 -29.06
C GLN A 447 6.58 -9.69 -29.38
N ASP A 448 7.05 -9.44 -30.60
CA ASP A 448 8.42 -9.72 -31.03
C ASP A 448 8.90 -11.16 -30.72
N GLY A 449 7.99 -12.14 -30.80
CA GLY A 449 8.26 -13.55 -30.49
C GLY A 449 8.36 -13.88 -29.00
N LYS A 450 8.16 -12.90 -28.11
CA LYS A 450 8.11 -13.09 -26.65
C LYS A 450 6.68 -13.21 -26.17
N GLU A 451 6.46 -14.19 -25.30
CA GLU A 451 5.16 -14.46 -24.70
C GLU A 451 5.11 -13.94 -23.26
N SER A 452 3.99 -13.32 -22.89
CA SER A 452 3.65 -13.00 -21.50
C SER A 452 2.25 -13.50 -21.20
N THR A 453 2.09 -14.14 -20.03
CA THR A 453 0.81 -14.71 -19.61
C THR A 453 0.35 -14.12 -18.30
N SER A 454 -0.96 -14.07 -18.11
CA SER A 454 -1.59 -13.64 -16.87
C SER A 454 -2.94 -14.34 -16.74
N SER A 455 -3.45 -14.47 -15.52
CA SER A 455 -4.75 -15.08 -15.28
C SER A 455 -5.54 -14.24 -14.30
N THR A 456 -6.86 -14.22 -14.48
CA THR A 456 -7.77 -13.63 -13.51
C THR A 456 -8.94 -14.56 -13.23
N ARG A 457 -9.64 -14.33 -12.12
CA ARG A 457 -10.79 -15.14 -11.71
C ARG A 457 -12.06 -14.29 -11.73
N CYS A 458 -13.14 -14.89 -12.20
CA CYS A 458 -14.48 -14.29 -12.22
C CYS A 458 -15.46 -15.23 -11.54
N LEU A 459 -16.15 -14.74 -10.50
CA LEU A 459 -17.22 -15.48 -9.86
C LEU A 459 -18.53 -15.21 -10.62
N LEU A 460 -19.13 -16.25 -11.19
CA LEU A 460 -20.35 -16.13 -11.99
C LEU A 460 -21.49 -16.91 -11.31
N ILE A 461 -22.65 -16.26 -11.15
CA ILE A 461 -23.85 -16.85 -10.57
C ILE A 461 -25.03 -16.56 -11.50
N ASN A 462 -25.45 -17.57 -12.24
CA ASN A 462 -26.55 -17.53 -13.21
C ASN A 462 -27.81 -18.23 -12.68
N GLY A 463 -27.73 -18.89 -11.52
CA GLY A 463 -28.79 -19.76 -11.02
C GLY A 463 -28.77 -21.16 -11.64
N ASN A 464 -27.68 -21.52 -12.33
CA ASN A 464 -27.52 -22.83 -12.96
C ASN A 464 -26.64 -23.70 -12.07
N GLY A 465 -27.21 -24.75 -11.47
CA GLY A 465 -26.39 -25.71 -10.74
C GLY A 465 -25.47 -26.52 -11.67
N ASP A 466 -24.26 -26.83 -11.23
CA ASP A 466 -23.45 -27.87 -11.89
C ASP A 466 -24.09 -29.24 -11.61
N LYS A 467 -24.87 -29.73 -12.57
CA LYS A 467 -25.58 -31.02 -12.47
C LYS A 467 -24.64 -32.22 -12.45
N ALA A 468 -23.38 -32.06 -12.87
CA ALA A 468 -22.38 -33.12 -12.86
C ALA A 468 -21.65 -33.23 -11.52
N PHE A 469 -21.75 -32.23 -10.64
CA PHE A 469 -21.10 -32.25 -9.35
C PHE A 469 -21.85 -33.14 -8.35
N ALA A 470 -21.13 -34.06 -7.71
CA ALA A 470 -21.58 -34.81 -6.55
C ALA A 470 -20.45 -34.87 -5.53
N ALA A 471 -20.71 -34.42 -4.31
CA ALA A 471 -19.75 -34.49 -3.22
C ALA A 471 -19.51 -35.94 -2.75
N GLU A 472 -18.25 -36.35 -2.71
CA GLU A 472 -17.85 -37.71 -2.31
C GLU A 472 -17.85 -37.90 -0.78
N HIS A 473 -17.56 -36.84 -0.04
CA HIS A 473 -17.35 -36.85 1.41
C HIS A 473 -18.14 -35.74 2.11
N ASP A 474 -18.35 -35.88 3.42
CA ASP A 474 -18.85 -34.79 4.24
C ASP A 474 -17.76 -33.72 4.44
N TYR A 475 -18.20 -32.49 4.60
CA TYR A 475 -17.32 -31.33 4.78
C TYR A 475 -17.49 -30.76 6.19
N VAL A 476 -16.59 -29.87 6.59
CA VAL A 476 -16.69 -29.16 7.87
C VAL A 476 -16.53 -27.67 7.61
N LEU A 477 -17.53 -26.90 8.02
CA LEU A 477 -17.43 -25.45 8.10
C LEU A 477 -16.63 -25.09 9.35
N HIS A 478 -15.56 -24.33 9.19
CA HIS A 478 -14.76 -23.75 10.28
C HIS A 478 -14.88 -22.23 10.29
N PHE A 479 -14.90 -21.64 11.47
CA PHE A 479 -14.98 -20.19 11.64
C PHE A 479 -14.41 -19.73 12.98
N ILE A 480 -14.11 -18.45 13.11
CA ILE A 480 -13.72 -17.79 14.36
C ILE A 480 -14.72 -16.69 14.67
N TYR A 481 -15.32 -16.70 15.86
CA TYR A 481 -16.19 -15.62 16.33
C TYR A 481 -15.66 -15.03 17.63
N VAL A 482 -15.83 -13.72 17.81
CA VAL A 482 -15.34 -13.00 19.03
C VAL A 482 -16.49 -12.67 19.98
N ARG A 483 -17.70 -12.49 19.41
CA ARG A 483 -18.87 -12.03 20.14
C ARG A 483 -20.14 -12.45 19.40
N ALA A 484 -21.12 -12.95 20.16
CA ALA A 484 -22.47 -13.23 19.69
C ALA A 484 -23.50 -12.70 20.69
N ASP A 485 -24.01 -11.49 20.45
CA ASP A 485 -25.04 -10.84 21.27
C ASP A 485 -26.46 -11.40 21.03
N ALA A 486 -26.58 -12.19 19.98
CA ALA A 486 -27.79 -12.82 19.48
C ALA A 486 -27.45 -14.23 18.98
N ASP A 487 -28.44 -15.12 18.98
CA ASP A 487 -28.31 -16.39 18.27
C ASP A 487 -28.17 -16.12 16.76
N ALA A 488 -27.32 -16.87 16.08
CA ALA A 488 -27.14 -16.79 14.63
C ALA A 488 -27.26 -18.15 13.97
N GLU A 489 -27.87 -18.18 12.79
CA GLU A 489 -27.91 -19.35 11.93
C GLU A 489 -26.69 -19.39 11.01
N LEU A 490 -26.17 -20.60 10.81
CA LEU A 490 -25.16 -20.93 9.81
C LEU A 490 -25.85 -21.70 8.68
N LEU A 491 -25.74 -21.18 7.47
CA LEU A 491 -26.39 -21.75 6.30
C LEU A 491 -25.38 -22.14 5.23
N VAL A 492 -25.68 -23.22 4.52
CA VAL A 492 -25.01 -23.65 3.29
C VAL A 492 -26.07 -23.84 2.21
N ASN A 493 -25.93 -23.15 1.09
CA ASN A 493 -26.88 -23.18 -0.02
C ASN A 493 -28.33 -22.96 0.44
N ASP A 494 -28.49 -21.97 1.32
CA ASP A 494 -29.75 -21.55 1.96
C ASP A 494 -30.39 -22.59 2.89
N GLN A 495 -29.69 -23.68 3.22
CA GLN A 495 -30.11 -24.66 4.24
C GLN A 495 -29.38 -24.42 5.56
N VAL A 496 -30.12 -24.39 6.67
CA VAL A 496 -29.53 -24.25 8.01
C VAL A 496 -28.78 -25.54 8.38
N ILE A 497 -27.49 -25.42 8.69
CA ILE A 497 -26.63 -26.54 9.09
C ILE A 497 -26.24 -26.50 10.57
N GLY A 498 -26.41 -25.35 11.22
CA GLY A 498 -26.06 -25.16 12.62
C GLY A 498 -26.32 -23.73 13.08
N SER A 499 -25.91 -23.44 14.31
CA SER A 499 -26.11 -22.13 14.94
C SER A 499 -24.96 -21.74 15.85
N ILE A 500 -24.77 -20.43 16.04
CA ILE A 500 -23.95 -19.85 17.09
C ILE A 500 -24.90 -19.36 18.17
N ALA A 501 -24.79 -19.92 19.37
CA ALA A 501 -25.61 -19.50 20.50
C ALA A 501 -25.14 -18.16 21.07
N LYS A 502 -26.08 -17.36 21.56
CA LYS A 502 -25.82 -16.14 22.31
C LYS A 502 -24.94 -16.44 23.52
N GLY A 503 -23.82 -15.73 23.63
CA GLY A 503 -22.83 -15.92 24.69
C GLY A 503 -22.50 -14.62 25.44
N ARG A 504 -21.90 -14.72 26.63
CA ARG A 504 -21.40 -13.54 27.34
C ARG A 504 -20.20 -12.96 26.56
N PRO A 505 -20.08 -11.63 26.41
CA PRO A 505 -18.90 -11.04 25.77
C PRO A 505 -17.67 -11.33 26.64
N CYS A 506 -16.77 -12.21 26.19
CA CYS A 506 -15.53 -12.52 26.91
C CYS A 506 -14.30 -11.81 26.33
N GLY A 507 -14.46 -11.08 25.20
CA GLY A 507 -13.38 -10.37 24.51
C GLY A 507 -12.32 -11.28 23.88
N ARG A 508 -12.51 -12.61 23.89
CA ARG A 508 -11.61 -13.60 23.29
C ARG A 508 -12.25 -14.21 22.05
N SER A 509 -11.41 -14.57 21.08
CA SER A 509 -11.84 -15.31 19.88
C SER A 509 -12.09 -16.78 20.23
N GLU A 510 -13.25 -17.28 19.80
CA GLU A 510 -13.66 -18.68 19.92
C GLU A 510 -13.68 -19.32 18.53
N LYS A 511 -13.24 -20.59 18.44
CA LYS A 511 -13.24 -21.38 17.22
C LYS A 511 -14.50 -22.23 17.17
N GLY A 512 -15.23 -22.15 16.07
CA GLY A 512 -16.40 -23.00 15.81
C GLY A 512 -16.17 -23.94 14.63
N SER A 513 -16.87 -25.07 14.66
CA SER A 513 -16.93 -26.00 13.54
C SER A 513 -18.29 -26.69 13.46
N VAL A 514 -18.81 -26.85 12.25
CA VAL A 514 -20.10 -27.53 12.00
C VAL A 514 -19.96 -28.46 10.80
N ALA A 515 -20.45 -29.69 10.93
CA ALA A 515 -20.44 -30.66 9.83
C ALA A 515 -21.42 -30.21 8.73
N ILE A 516 -21.02 -30.38 7.48
CA ILE A 516 -21.82 -30.08 6.30
C ILE A 516 -22.08 -31.42 5.58
N PRO A 517 -23.34 -31.88 5.55
CA PRO A 517 -23.70 -33.10 4.84
C PRO A 517 -23.34 -33.02 3.35
N ARG A 518 -22.74 -34.07 2.79
CA ARG A 518 -22.35 -34.08 1.36
C ARG A 518 -23.52 -33.84 0.40
N ASN A 519 -24.74 -34.23 0.75
CA ASN A 519 -25.92 -34.13 -0.12
C ASN A 519 -26.42 -32.70 -0.34
N ILE A 520 -25.95 -31.73 0.45
CA ILE A 520 -26.32 -30.31 0.29
C ILE A 520 -25.20 -29.50 -0.38
N MET A 521 -24.06 -30.13 -0.64
CA MET A 521 -22.92 -29.51 -1.29
C MET A 521 -23.14 -29.38 -2.79
N ARG A 522 -22.65 -28.28 -3.33
CA ARG A 522 -22.58 -27.95 -4.76
C ARG A 522 -21.13 -27.68 -5.13
N ARG A 523 -20.79 -27.56 -6.42
CA ARG A 523 -19.45 -27.12 -6.81
C ARG A 523 -19.15 -25.72 -6.24
N LEU A 524 -20.07 -24.78 -6.43
CA LEU A 524 -20.05 -23.48 -5.78
C LEU A 524 -21.05 -23.45 -4.62
N ASN A 525 -20.55 -23.27 -3.41
CA ASN A 525 -21.36 -23.23 -2.20
C ASN A 525 -21.51 -21.80 -1.69
N ALA A 526 -22.74 -21.37 -1.45
CA ALA A 526 -23.03 -20.14 -0.73
C ALA A 526 -23.09 -20.43 0.77
N LEU A 527 -22.18 -19.85 1.54
CA LEU A 527 -22.17 -19.92 2.99
C LEU A 527 -22.78 -18.62 3.53
N SER A 528 -23.82 -18.70 4.33
CA SER A 528 -24.44 -17.50 4.90
C SER A 528 -24.47 -17.57 6.42
N ILE A 529 -24.25 -16.42 7.03
CA ILE A 529 -24.35 -16.23 8.47
C ILE A 529 -25.28 -15.06 8.70
N ARG A 530 -26.31 -15.27 9.50
CA ARG A 530 -27.29 -14.23 9.83
C ARG A 530 -27.80 -14.43 11.25
N PRO A 531 -28.24 -13.37 11.94
CA PRO A 531 -29.01 -13.51 13.18
C PRO A 531 -30.21 -14.42 12.95
N ALA A 532 -30.53 -15.27 13.93
CA ALA A 532 -31.68 -16.14 13.85
C ALA A 532 -32.98 -15.30 13.78
N PRO A 533 -34.06 -15.81 13.14
CA PRO A 533 -35.31 -15.08 13.01
C PRO A 533 -35.81 -14.53 14.37
N GLY A 534 -36.13 -13.23 14.41
CA GLY A 534 -36.61 -12.56 15.61
C GLY A 534 -35.54 -12.14 16.63
N GLN A 535 -34.25 -12.38 16.37
CA GLN A 535 -33.17 -11.91 17.22
C GLN A 535 -32.74 -10.48 16.90
N THR A 536 -32.38 -9.73 17.94
CA THR A 536 -31.75 -8.40 17.85
C THR A 536 -30.35 -8.45 18.45
N GLY A 537 -29.32 -8.07 17.70
CA GLY A 537 -27.94 -8.07 18.18
C GLY A 537 -26.89 -8.29 17.09
N ARG A 538 -25.62 -8.25 17.50
CA ARG A 538 -24.45 -8.37 16.64
C ARG A 538 -23.74 -9.71 16.83
N VAL A 539 -23.33 -10.33 15.73
CA VAL A 539 -22.37 -11.44 15.72
C VAL A 539 -21.15 -11.05 14.89
N ALA A 540 -19.96 -11.14 15.48
CA ALA A 540 -18.69 -10.81 14.82
C ALA A 540 -17.93 -12.08 14.49
N ILE A 541 -17.66 -12.31 13.21
CA ILE A 541 -17.08 -13.56 12.68
C ILE A 541 -15.99 -13.29 11.64
N SER A 542 -15.03 -14.21 11.55
CA SER A 542 -13.88 -14.18 10.64
C SER A 542 -13.44 -15.62 10.30
N HIS A 543 -12.48 -15.76 9.39
CA HIS A 543 -11.83 -17.05 9.05
C HIS A 543 -12.83 -18.16 8.67
N VAL A 544 -13.86 -17.80 7.91
CA VAL A 544 -14.89 -18.74 7.44
C VAL A 544 -14.31 -19.60 6.31
N THR A 545 -14.16 -20.90 6.55
CA THR A 545 -13.55 -21.84 5.60
C THR A 545 -14.28 -23.18 5.58
N ILE A 546 -14.32 -23.85 4.44
CA ILE A 546 -14.76 -25.25 4.33
C ILE A 546 -13.53 -26.14 4.33
N LYS A 547 -13.54 -27.22 5.09
CA LYS A 547 -12.50 -28.25 5.06
C LYS A 547 -13.07 -29.61 4.73
N TYR A 548 -12.28 -30.41 4.01
CA TYR A 548 -12.57 -31.81 3.73
C TYR A 548 -11.27 -32.59 3.53
N GLN A 549 -11.34 -33.92 3.68
CA GLN A 549 -10.23 -34.81 3.36
C GLN A 549 -10.43 -35.41 1.97
N ARG A 550 -9.38 -35.39 1.15
CA ARG A 550 -9.32 -36.10 -0.12
C ARG A 550 -9.02 -37.58 0.11
N GLU A 551 -9.21 -38.40 -0.92
CA GLU A 551 -8.83 -39.83 -0.90
C GLU A 551 -7.34 -40.06 -0.55
N ASP A 552 -6.46 -39.13 -0.94
CA ASP A 552 -5.02 -39.16 -0.58
C ASP A 552 -4.74 -38.73 0.87
N LYS A 553 -5.79 -38.58 1.68
CA LYS A 553 -5.79 -38.14 3.09
C LYS A 553 -5.29 -36.71 3.32
N LYS A 554 -5.08 -35.92 2.26
CA LYS A 554 -4.76 -34.49 2.43
C LYS A 554 -6.01 -33.71 2.78
N THR A 555 -5.89 -32.83 3.77
CA THR A 555 -6.94 -31.88 4.12
C THR A 555 -6.90 -30.71 3.15
N VAL A 556 -8.00 -30.45 2.47
CA VAL A 556 -8.20 -29.27 1.65
C VAL A 556 -8.93 -28.22 2.49
N THR A 557 -8.48 -26.97 2.41
CA THR A 557 -9.16 -25.82 3.01
C THR A 557 -9.57 -24.87 1.89
N VAL A 558 -10.87 -24.65 1.76
CA VAL A 558 -11.47 -23.74 0.79
C VAL A 558 -11.93 -22.49 1.52
N SER A 559 -11.65 -21.33 0.92
CA SER A 559 -12.08 -20.02 1.41
C SER A 559 -12.77 -19.25 0.30
N ASP A 560 -13.38 -18.12 0.65
CA ASP A 560 -14.05 -17.27 -0.33
C ASP A 560 -13.03 -16.70 -1.32
N PRO A 561 -13.17 -16.98 -2.63
CA PRO A 561 -12.21 -16.51 -3.61
C PRO A 561 -12.14 -14.98 -3.74
N ARG A 562 -13.13 -14.27 -3.20
CA ARG A 562 -13.19 -12.80 -3.18
C ARG A 562 -12.49 -12.17 -1.97
N TYR A 563 -12.17 -12.97 -0.95
CA TYR A 563 -11.57 -12.48 0.29
C TYR A 563 -10.37 -13.34 0.68
N TYR A 564 -9.24 -12.72 0.96
CA TYR A 564 -8.17 -13.45 1.65
C TYR A 564 -8.61 -13.83 3.07
N SER A 565 -8.10 -14.96 3.54
CA SER A 565 -8.61 -15.78 4.66
C SER A 565 -8.71 -15.10 6.05
N HIS A 566 -8.37 -13.82 6.18
CA HIS A 566 -8.28 -13.09 7.45
C HIS A 566 -9.30 -11.95 7.61
N SER A 567 -10.17 -11.72 6.62
CA SER A 567 -11.16 -10.63 6.70
C SER A 567 -12.20 -10.90 7.80
N SER A 568 -12.41 -9.92 8.69
CA SER A 568 -13.41 -9.98 9.77
C SER A 568 -14.64 -9.16 9.43
N PHE A 569 -15.82 -9.68 9.79
CA PHE A 569 -17.10 -9.03 9.51
C PHE A 569 -18.03 -9.10 10.71
N SER A 570 -19.05 -8.26 10.70
CA SER A 570 -20.10 -8.29 11.71
C SER A 570 -21.46 -8.28 11.05
N VAL A 571 -22.32 -9.20 11.50
CA VAL A 571 -23.73 -9.22 11.12
C VAL A 571 -24.55 -8.63 12.26
N ASN A 572 -25.54 -7.82 11.91
CA ASN A 572 -26.45 -7.16 12.85
C ASN A 572 -27.85 -7.06 12.21
N ALA A 573 -28.84 -7.66 12.86
CA ALA A 573 -30.23 -7.69 12.41
C ALA A 573 -30.85 -6.28 12.29
N GLU A 574 -30.37 -5.34 13.08
CA GLU A 574 -30.87 -3.97 13.15
C GLU A 574 -30.29 -3.07 12.04
N LYS A 575 -29.28 -3.55 11.33
CA LYS A 575 -28.66 -2.84 10.20
C LYS A 575 -28.90 -3.64 8.93
N PRO A 576 -29.86 -3.24 8.07
CA PRO A 576 -30.18 -3.97 6.84
C PRO A 576 -28.96 -4.30 5.98
N ALA A 577 -28.01 -3.36 5.87
CA ALA A 577 -26.76 -3.54 5.13
C ALA A 577 -25.80 -4.60 5.71
N SER A 578 -26.02 -5.06 6.94
CA SER A 578 -25.26 -6.11 7.59
C SER A 578 -26.16 -7.20 8.20
N ALA A 579 -27.40 -7.34 7.74
CA ALA A 579 -28.33 -8.32 8.30
C ALA A 579 -27.90 -9.78 8.04
N GLY A 580 -26.95 -9.99 7.14
CA GLY A 580 -26.25 -11.25 6.94
C GLY A 580 -24.96 -11.04 6.16
N LYS A 581 -24.08 -12.03 6.20
CA LYS A 581 -22.87 -12.08 5.36
C LYS A 581 -22.88 -13.36 4.57
N ARG A 582 -22.67 -13.25 3.25
CA ARG A 582 -22.62 -14.36 2.31
C ARG A 582 -21.19 -14.52 1.80
N TYR A 583 -20.67 -15.73 1.94
CA TYR A 583 -19.39 -16.18 1.42
C TYR A 583 -19.62 -17.22 0.32
N PHE A 584 -18.62 -17.42 -0.52
CA PHE A 584 -18.62 -18.51 -1.49
C PHE A 584 -17.48 -19.48 -1.22
N ALA A 585 -17.63 -20.73 -1.62
CA ALA A 585 -16.57 -21.72 -1.54
C ALA A 585 -16.69 -22.67 -2.71
N VAL A 586 -15.62 -22.78 -3.49
CA VAL A 586 -15.55 -23.70 -4.64
C VAL A 586 -14.95 -25.00 -4.17
N THR A 587 -15.72 -26.08 -4.22
CA THR A 587 -15.27 -27.42 -3.88
C THR A 587 -15.04 -28.22 -5.14
N ASP A 588 -13.89 -28.91 -5.18
CA ASP A 588 -13.52 -29.82 -6.26
C ASP A 588 -13.98 -31.24 -5.98
#